data_AF-A0A8T3YFS4-F1
#
_entry.id   AF-A0A8T3YFS4-F1
#
_cell.length_a   1.000
_cell.length_b   1.000
_cell.length_c   1.000
_cell.angle_alpha   90.00
_cell.angle_beta   90.00
_cell.angle_gamma   90.00
#
_symmetry.space_group_name_H-M   'P 1'
#
loop_
_entity.id
_entity.type
_entity.pdbx_description
1 polymer ?
#
loop_
_entity_poly.entity_id
_entity_poly.type
_entity_poly.pdbx_seq_one_letter_code
_entity_poly.pdbx_strand_id
1 'polypeptide(L)'
;MERDATFPKQVAYFMYRNAVRETDLGKFEKAGLRYDITVMEPGVIGTEYVKTAGHYHPYTPAGELRYPEIYEVIAGQALYVLQEIGADEGVVKQVLLVTAGPGDKVIMPPGCGHVTVNVGTDRLVMANIVSDEFQSIYAPYQERHGAACYIVAQAGRPAALANSHYAGLPEAQWLAPTSLQQFAQPLYRCAAEDLAKFEWLNKPATWPATAQDCFRRL
;
A
#
# COMPACT_ATOMS: atom_id res chain seq x y z
N MET A 1 4.45 22.07 -3.09
CA MET A 1 3.56 21.96 -1.91
C MET A 1 4.03 22.97 -0.86
N GLU A 2 3.12 23.51 -0.06
CA GLU A 2 3.45 24.51 0.97
C GLU A 2 4.30 23.88 2.08
N ARG A 3 5.51 24.42 2.32
CA ARG A 3 6.46 23.86 3.30
C ARG A 3 6.07 24.12 4.75
N ASP A 4 5.25 25.14 4.99
CA ASP A 4 4.81 25.57 6.33
C ASP A 4 3.38 25.10 6.66
N ALA A 5 2.86 24.17 5.87
CA ALA A 5 1.55 23.60 6.10
C ALA A 5 1.51 22.85 7.44
N THR A 6 0.47 23.11 8.22
CA THR A 6 0.25 22.45 9.51
C THR A 6 -0.87 21.43 9.39
N PHE A 7 -0.77 20.35 10.17
CA PHE A 7 -1.87 19.42 10.36
C PHE A 7 -2.53 19.70 11.72
N PRO A 8 -3.83 20.03 11.79
CA PRO A 8 -4.49 20.35 13.06
C PRO A 8 -4.40 19.22 14.09
N LYS A 9 -4.32 17.97 13.61
CA LYS A 9 -4.06 16.81 14.45
C LYS A 9 -2.54 16.63 14.55
N GLN A 10 -2.02 16.45 15.76
CA GLN A 10 -0.56 16.34 15.97
C GLN A 10 0.06 15.09 15.34
N VAL A 11 -0.74 14.05 15.08
CA VAL A 11 -0.30 12.77 14.52
C VAL A 11 -1.16 12.41 13.31
N ALA A 12 -0.51 12.07 12.18
CA ALA A 12 -1.16 11.68 10.94
C ALA A 12 -1.72 10.25 11.00
N TYR A 13 -0.94 9.31 11.52
CA TYR A 13 -1.33 7.90 11.63
C TYR A 13 -0.49 7.16 12.69
N PHE A 14 -1.01 6.03 13.13
CA PHE A 14 -0.34 5.05 13.99
C PHE A 14 -0.20 3.73 13.25
N MET A 15 0.94 3.05 13.41
CA MET A 15 1.16 1.69 12.92
C MET A 15 1.39 0.75 14.10
N TYR A 16 0.63 -0.33 14.17
CA TYR A 16 0.73 -1.39 15.17
C TYR A 16 1.28 -2.62 14.47
N ARG A 17 2.53 -2.99 14.80
CA ARG A 17 3.20 -4.13 14.19
C ARG A 17 2.91 -5.42 14.95
N ASN A 18 2.86 -6.55 14.24
CA ASN A 18 2.57 -7.86 14.83
C ASN A 18 1.26 -7.85 15.65
N ALA A 19 0.21 -7.24 15.08
CA ALA A 19 -1.11 -7.12 15.68
C ALA A 19 -1.90 -8.45 15.62
N VAL A 20 -1.28 -9.51 16.16
CA VAL A 20 -1.80 -10.88 16.17
C VAL A 20 -2.18 -11.30 17.59
N ARG A 21 -3.07 -12.30 17.71
CA ARG A 21 -3.35 -12.93 19.01
C ARG A 21 -2.11 -13.66 19.50
N GLU A 22 -1.92 -13.70 20.81
CA GLU A 22 -0.80 -14.41 21.43
C GLU A 22 -0.74 -15.90 21.03
N THR A 23 -1.89 -16.56 20.93
CA THR A 23 -2.00 -17.95 20.46
C THR A 23 -1.57 -18.16 19.02
N ASP A 24 -1.55 -17.08 18.23
CA ASP A 24 -1.26 -17.07 16.81
C ASP A 24 0.15 -16.55 16.51
N LEU A 25 0.85 -15.96 17.47
CA LEU A 25 2.14 -15.32 17.25
C LEU A 25 3.19 -16.30 16.69
N GLY A 26 3.37 -17.44 17.34
CA GLY A 26 4.40 -18.42 16.93
C GLY A 26 4.18 -19.01 15.53
N LYS A 27 2.93 -19.07 15.05
CA LYS A 27 2.65 -19.55 13.68
C LYS A 27 2.98 -18.48 12.62
N PHE A 28 2.72 -17.19 12.90
CA PHE A 28 3.10 -16.08 12.02
C PHE A 28 4.63 -15.94 11.96
N GLU A 29 5.31 -15.97 13.10
CA GLU A 29 6.79 -15.94 13.17
C GLU A 29 7.42 -17.10 12.39
N LYS A 30 6.92 -18.33 12.61
CA LYS A 30 7.40 -19.52 11.87
C LYS A 30 7.15 -19.41 10.36
N ALA A 31 6.08 -18.76 9.95
CA ALA A 31 5.77 -18.53 8.54
C ALA A 31 6.59 -17.38 7.94
N GLY A 32 7.31 -16.57 8.74
CA GLY A 32 7.99 -15.37 8.28
C GLY A 32 7.02 -14.30 7.79
N LEU A 33 5.82 -14.24 8.38
CA LEU A 33 4.76 -13.31 8.00
C LEU A 33 4.38 -12.42 9.17
N ARG A 34 4.03 -11.18 8.85
CA ARG A 34 3.61 -10.19 9.83
C ARG A 34 2.23 -9.64 9.46
N TYR A 35 1.36 -9.52 10.45
CA TYR A 35 0.06 -8.85 10.34
C TYR A 35 0.13 -7.51 11.08
N ASP A 36 -0.05 -6.42 10.36
CA ASP A 36 0.02 -5.06 10.91
C ASP A 36 -1.33 -4.36 10.81
N ILE A 37 -1.57 -3.37 11.66
CA ILE A 37 -2.73 -2.48 11.60
C ILE A 37 -2.24 -1.04 11.50
N THR A 38 -2.81 -0.28 10.58
CA THR A 38 -2.61 1.17 10.47
C THR A 38 -3.92 1.90 10.74
N VAL A 39 -3.86 2.92 11.60
CA VAL A 39 -4.98 3.83 11.89
C VAL A 39 -4.57 5.23 11.47
N MET A 40 -5.29 5.80 10.51
CA MET A 40 -4.96 7.07 9.88
C MET A 40 -6.07 8.09 10.06
N GLU A 41 -5.69 9.30 10.48
CA GLU A 41 -6.61 10.41 10.67
C GLU A 41 -7.06 10.99 9.32
N PRO A 42 -8.34 11.41 9.17
CA PRO A 42 -8.78 12.15 8.00
C PRO A 42 -8.28 13.59 8.05
N GLY A 43 -8.14 14.19 6.88
CA GLY A 43 -7.85 15.61 6.69
C GLY A 43 -6.82 15.86 5.60
N VAL A 44 -6.38 17.11 5.51
CA VAL A 44 -5.37 17.56 4.55
C VAL A 44 -4.23 18.28 5.28
N ILE A 45 -3.04 18.20 4.70
CA ILE A 45 -1.86 19.01 5.07
C ILE A 45 -1.59 19.94 3.89
N GLY A 46 -1.90 21.23 4.07
CA GLY A 46 -1.98 22.16 2.96
C GLY A 46 -3.16 21.77 2.06
N THR A 47 -2.86 21.24 0.87
CA THR A 47 -3.87 20.74 -0.08
C THR A 47 -3.87 19.23 -0.25
N GLU A 48 -2.84 18.52 0.23
CA GLU A 48 -2.72 17.07 0.06
C GLU A 48 -3.43 16.34 1.19
N TYR A 49 -4.16 15.27 0.87
CA TYR A 49 -4.75 14.40 1.88
C TYR A 49 -3.67 13.72 2.74
N VAL A 50 -4.02 13.42 3.98
CA VAL A 50 -3.17 12.65 4.89
C VAL A 50 -2.85 11.30 4.27
N LYS A 51 -1.57 10.91 4.34
CA LYS A 51 -1.04 9.70 3.72
C LYS A 51 0.10 9.09 4.52
N THR A 52 0.46 7.85 4.17
CA THR A 52 1.74 7.25 4.58
C THR A 52 2.92 7.88 3.82
N ALA A 53 4.14 7.72 4.35
CA ALA A 53 5.35 8.26 3.73
C ALA A 53 5.64 7.70 2.31
N GLY A 54 5.26 6.45 2.08
CA GLY A 54 5.54 5.70 0.85
C GLY A 54 6.91 5.03 0.84
N HIS A 55 7.00 3.86 0.20
CA HIS A 55 8.23 3.10 0.11
C HIS A 55 8.19 2.03 -0.99
N TYR A 56 9.37 1.45 -1.27
CA TYR A 56 9.52 0.22 -2.04
C TYR A 56 9.91 -0.95 -1.14
N HIS A 57 9.66 -2.17 -1.61
CA HIS A 57 10.23 -3.38 -1.03
C HIS A 57 11.50 -3.80 -1.77
N PRO A 58 12.50 -4.39 -1.07
CA PRO A 58 13.72 -4.89 -1.70
C PRO A 58 13.44 -6.14 -2.54
N TYR A 59 14.44 -6.53 -3.33
CA TYR A 59 14.45 -7.84 -3.98
C TYR A 59 14.52 -8.94 -2.92
N THR A 60 13.84 -10.05 -3.18
CA THR A 60 14.02 -11.29 -2.44
C THR A 60 15.46 -11.79 -2.57
N PRO A 61 15.95 -12.66 -1.66
CA PRO A 61 17.28 -13.25 -1.76
C PRO A 61 17.56 -13.98 -3.08
N ALA A 62 16.52 -14.49 -3.75
CA ALA A 62 16.62 -15.09 -5.09
C ALA A 62 16.90 -14.05 -6.20
N GLY A 63 16.72 -12.75 -5.94
CA GLY A 63 17.09 -11.65 -6.84
C GLY A 63 16.10 -11.37 -7.99
N GLU A 64 15.10 -12.21 -8.20
CA GLU A 64 14.22 -12.12 -9.38
C GLU A 64 13.03 -11.17 -9.19
N LEU A 65 12.45 -11.18 -7.99
CA LEU A 65 11.23 -10.44 -7.67
C LEU A 65 11.39 -9.72 -6.33
N ARG A 66 10.69 -8.60 -6.18
CA ARG A 66 10.60 -7.86 -4.92
C ARG A 66 9.46 -8.39 -4.06
N TYR A 67 9.58 -8.22 -2.74
CA TYR A 67 8.54 -8.66 -1.82
C TYR A 67 7.22 -7.92 -2.11
N PRO A 68 6.09 -8.64 -2.15
CA PRO A 68 4.79 -8.01 -2.27
C PRO A 68 4.07 -7.93 -0.93
N GLU A 69 2.86 -7.38 -0.95
CA GLU A 69 2.04 -7.16 0.24
C GLU A 69 0.54 -7.21 -0.09
N ILE A 70 -0.30 -7.52 0.89
CA ILE A 70 -1.76 -7.44 0.77
C ILE A 70 -2.34 -6.60 1.89
N TYR A 71 -3.23 -5.68 1.54
CA TYR A 71 -3.99 -4.84 2.44
C TYR A 71 -5.47 -5.24 2.50
N GLU A 72 -6.09 -4.94 3.62
CA GLU A 72 -7.52 -4.92 3.87
C GLU A 72 -7.93 -3.57 4.45
N VAL A 73 -8.97 -2.95 3.90
CA VAL A 73 -9.63 -1.83 4.57
C VAL A 73 -10.65 -2.39 5.57
N ILE A 74 -10.48 -2.07 6.84
CA ILE A 74 -11.39 -2.49 7.92
C ILE A 74 -12.50 -1.45 8.12
N ALA A 75 -12.14 -0.15 8.09
CA ALA A 75 -13.07 0.96 8.25
C ALA A 75 -12.55 2.21 7.52
N GLY A 76 -13.46 3.11 7.11
CA GLY A 76 -13.12 4.32 6.36
C GLY A 76 -12.88 4.07 4.88
N GLN A 77 -12.18 4.99 4.20
CA GLN A 77 -11.93 4.93 2.77
C GLN A 77 -10.46 5.19 2.46
N ALA A 78 -9.81 4.20 1.85
CA ALA A 78 -8.43 4.29 1.40
C ALA A 78 -8.37 4.64 -0.09
N LEU A 79 -7.35 5.41 -0.47
CA LEU A 79 -6.86 5.48 -1.83
C LEU A 79 -5.40 5.04 -1.82
N TYR A 80 -5.09 3.98 -2.55
CA TYR A 80 -3.72 3.48 -2.73
C TYR A 80 -3.13 4.07 -4.00
N VAL A 81 -1.98 4.73 -3.88
CA VAL A 81 -1.15 5.18 -5.01
C VAL A 81 -0.06 4.16 -5.21
N LEU A 82 -0.10 3.43 -6.31
CA LEU A 82 0.91 2.44 -6.69
C LEU A 82 1.73 2.97 -7.85
N GLN A 83 3.04 2.80 -7.80
CA GLN A 83 3.93 3.15 -8.90
C GLN A 83 4.92 2.03 -9.20
N GLU A 84 4.94 1.60 -10.46
CA GLU A 84 5.93 0.64 -10.94
C GLU A 84 7.16 1.39 -11.45
N ILE A 85 8.33 0.99 -10.97
CA ILE A 85 9.61 1.52 -11.45
C ILE A 85 10.08 0.79 -12.71
N GLY A 86 10.67 1.55 -13.62
CA GLY A 86 11.33 1.04 -14.81
C GLY A 86 12.65 0.35 -14.51
N ALA A 87 13.29 -0.16 -15.57
CA ALA A 87 14.64 -0.72 -15.48
C ALA A 87 15.67 0.36 -15.12
N ASP A 88 15.43 1.59 -15.61
CA ASP A 88 16.22 2.76 -15.24
C ASP A 88 15.71 3.37 -13.94
N GLU A 89 16.61 3.59 -12.99
CA GLU A 89 16.27 4.16 -11.69
C GLU A 89 15.60 5.54 -11.86
N GLY A 90 14.42 5.69 -11.24
CA GLY A 90 13.66 6.93 -11.25
C GLY A 90 12.70 7.11 -12.43
N VAL A 91 12.69 6.20 -13.41
CA VAL A 91 11.63 6.13 -14.42
C VAL A 91 10.43 5.41 -13.81
N VAL A 92 9.24 6.02 -13.88
CA VAL A 92 7.99 5.38 -13.47
C VAL A 92 7.28 4.90 -14.73
N LYS A 93 6.98 3.60 -14.81
CA LYS A 93 6.30 2.98 -15.96
C LYS A 93 4.79 3.10 -15.88
N GLN A 94 4.25 2.98 -14.68
CA GLN A 94 2.81 2.97 -14.46
C GLN A 94 2.49 3.59 -13.10
N VAL A 95 1.38 4.32 -13.04
CA VAL A 95 0.82 4.86 -11.80
C VAL A 95 -0.64 4.41 -11.72
N LEU A 96 -0.98 3.67 -10.67
CA LEU A 96 -2.33 3.18 -10.42
C LEU A 96 -2.90 3.80 -9.14
N LEU A 97 -4.17 4.16 -9.19
CA LEU A 97 -4.92 4.74 -8.08
C LEU A 97 -6.10 3.83 -7.76
N VAL A 98 -6.04 3.13 -6.62
CA VAL A 98 -7.06 2.15 -6.23
C VAL A 98 -7.84 2.69 -5.04
N THR A 99 -9.14 2.93 -5.21
CA THR A 99 -10.02 3.37 -4.11
C THR A 99 -10.66 2.14 -3.46
N ALA A 100 -10.51 1.97 -2.15
CA ALA A 100 -11.01 0.82 -1.42
C ALA A 100 -11.79 1.22 -0.16
N GLY A 101 -12.87 0.52 0.11
CA GLY A 101 -13.71 0.66 1.30
C GLY A 101 -13.73 -0.60 2.17
N PRO A 102 -14.52 -0.61 3.26
CA PRO A 102 -14.52 -1.70 4.23
C PRO A 102 -14.77 -3.07 3.59
N GLY A 103 -13.88 -4.02 3.90
CA GLY A 103 -13.89 -5.39 3.36
C GLY A 103 -13.05 -5.56 2.08
N ASP A 104 -12.76 -4.49 1.34
CA ASP A 104 -11.95 -4.57 0.13
C ASP A 104 -10.52 -4.98 0.44
N LYS A 105 -9.94 -5.77 -0.46
CA LYS A 105 -8.55 -6.21 -0.40
C LYS A 105 -7.79 -5.64 -1.60
N VAL A 106 -6.60 -5.11 -1.33
CA VAL A 106 -5.74 -4.57 -2.38
C VAL A 106 -4.37 -5.19 -2.23
N ILE A 107 -3.87 -5.72 -3.34
CA ILE A 107 -2.56 -6.32 -3.39
C ILE A 107 -1.57 -5.29 -3.93
N MET A 108 -0.42 -5.17 -3.27
CA MET A 108 0.75 -4.42 -3.72
C MET A 108 1.67 -5.40 -4.46
N PRO A 109 1.76 -5.33 -5.80
CA PRO A 109 2.50 -6.33 -6.56
C PRO A 109 4.01 -6.22 -6.38
N PRO A 110 4.76 -7.29 -6.69
CA PRO A 110 6.21 -7.24 -6.72
C PRO A 110 6.72 -6.05 -7.54
N GLY A 111 7.55 -5.22 -6.91
CA GLY A 111 8.22 -4.09 -7.56
C GLY A 111 7.43 -2.78 -7.62
N CYS A 112 6.20 -2.77 -7.11
CA CYS A 112 5.43 -1.55 -6.98
C CYS A 112 5.75 -0.85 -5.65
N GLY A 113 6.13 0.42 -5.74
CA GLY A 113 6.11 1.31 -4.58
C GLY A 113 4.67 1.72 -4.29
N HIS A 114 4.35 1.97 -3.02
CA HIS A 114 2.97 2.29 -2.65
C HIS A 114 2.88 3.35 -1.55
N VAL A 115 1.81 4.15 -1.62
CA VAL A 115 1.35 5.10 -0.61
C VAL A 115 -0.12 4.81 -0.32
N THR A 116 -0.53 4.88 0.94
CA THR A 116 -1.96 4.88 1.29
C THR A 116 -2.39 6.27 1.73
N VAL A 117 -3.52 6.72 1.22
CA VAL A 117 -4.10 8.04 1.46
C VAL A 117 -5.48 7.86 2.11
N ASN A 118 -5.76 8.60 3.18
CA ASN A 118 -7.12 8.71 3.72
C ASN A 118 -7.85 9.85 3.00
N VAL A 119 -8.69 9.48 2.03
CA VAL A 119 -9.51 10.43 1.26
C VAL A 119 -10.90 10.65 1.87
N GLY A 120 -11.24 9.90 2.92
CA GLY A 120 -12.51 9.99 3.62
C GLY A 120 -12.55 11.11 4.67
N THR A 121 -13.73 11.27 5.27
CA THR A 121 -13.95 12.20 6.40
C THR A 121 -13.80 11.52 7.76
N ASP A 122 -13.71 10.19 7.79
CA ASP A 122 -13.57 9.37 8.99
C ASP A 122 -12.15 8.79 9.13
N ARG A 123 -11.84 8.23 10.30
CA ARG A 123 -10.60 7.46 10.49
C ARG A 123 -10.56 6.27 9.55
N LEU A 124 -9.46 6.15 8.81
CA LEU A 124 -9.14 4.97 8.03
C LEU A 124 -8.46 3.95 8.95
N VAL A 125 -9.01 2.75 9.02
CA VAL A 125 -8.39 1.60 9.68
C VAL A 125 -8.16 0.54 8.62
N MET A 126 -6.92 0.10 8.49
CA MET A 126 -6.54 -0.94 7.55
C MET A 126 -5.58 -1.92 8.21
N ALA A 127 -5.55 -3.13 7.67
CA ALA A 127 -4.56 -4.13 8.03
C ALA A 127 -3.78 -4.57 6.79
N ASN A 128 -2.59 -5.11 7.01
CA ASN A 128 -1.78 -5.69 5.96
C ASN A 128 -1.12 -6.98 6.44
N ILE A 129 -0.90 -7.90 5.49
CA ILE A 129 -0.02 -9.05 5.67
C ILE A 129 1.16 -8.88 4.73
N VAL A 130 2.34 -9.01 5.30
CA VAL A 130 3.61 -8.76 4.62
C VAL A 130 4.67 -9.73 5.11
N SER A 131 5.70 -9.95 4.30
CA SER A 131 6.89 -10.68 4.73
C SER A 131 7.58 -9.95 5.89
N ASP A 132 8.03 -10.72 6.89
CA ASP A 132 8.87 -10.18 7.98
C ASP A 132 10.37 -10.23 7.65
N GLU A 133 10.73 -10.72 6.46
CA GLU A 133 12.13 -10.93 6.05
C GLU A 133 12.81 -9.67 5.48
N PHE A 134 12.11 -8.54 5.41
CA PHE A 134 12.65 -7.33 4.78
C PHE A 134 12.43 -6.04 5.59
N GLN A 135 13.21 -5.03 5.22
CA GLN A 135 13.02 -3.64 5.64
C GLN A 135 12.67 -2.77 4.42
N SER A 136 11.70 -1.88 4.59
CA SER A 136 11.23 -0.98 3.53
C SER A 136 12.31 0.01 3.09
N ILE A 137 12.34 0.33 1.79
CA ILE A 137 13.28 1.28 1.18
C ILE A 137 12.55 2.62 0.99
N TYR A 138 12.82 3.57 1.89
CA TYR A 138 12.17 4.90 1.90
C TYR A 138 12.91 5.97 1.08
N ALA A 139 14.22 5.82 0.87
CA ALA A 139 15.07 6.87 0.28
C ALA A 139 14.54 7.41 -1.07
N PRO A 140 14.08 6.58 -2.03
CA PRO A 140 13.57 7.09 -3.30
C PRO A 140 12.35 8.01 -3.14
N TYR A 141 11.45 7.72 -2.18
CA TYR A 141 10.30 8.57 -1.89
C TYR A 141 10.74 9.86 -1.20
N GLN A 142 11.71 9.79 -0.29
CA GLN A 142 12.25 10.97 0.39
C GLN A 142 12.93 11.92 -0.59
N GLU A 143 13.79 11.41 -1.48
CA GLU A 143 14.52 12.19 -2.49
C GLU A 143 13.61 12.82 -3.53
N ARG A 144 12.49 12.15 -3.88
CA ARG A 144 11.50 12.63 -4.84
C ARG A 144 10.33 13.37 -4.20
N HIS A 145 10.40 13.62 -2.88
CA HIS A 145 9.39 14.30 -2.09
C HIS A 145 8.00 13.63 -2.11
N GLY A 146 7.95 12.30 -2.24
CA GLY A 146 6.73 11.50 -2.19
C GLY A 146 6.57 10.62 -3.42
N ALA A 147 5.33 10.21 -3.69
CA ALA A 147 4.98 9.37 -4.83
C ALA A 147 5.02 10.13 -6.16
N ALA A 148 4.83 9.40 -7.25
CA ALA A 148 4.66 9.92 -8.60
C ALA A 148 3.53 10.95 -8.75
N CYS A 149 2.52 10.91 -7.89
CA CYS A 149 1.51 11.95 -7.79
C CYS A 149 1.14 12.23 -6.33
N TYR A 150 0.67 13.45 -6.11
CA TYR A 150 0.07 13.89 -4.85
C TYR A 150 -1.45 13.79 -4.98
N ILE A 151 -2.11 13.30 -3.94
CA ILE A 151 -3.58 13.24 -3.90
C ILE A 151 -4.08 14.47 -3.18
N VAL A 152 -4.62 15.42 -3.93
CA VAL A 152 -5.03 16.73 -3.41
C VAL A 152 -6.54 16.86 -3.33
N ALA A 153 -7.01 17.63 -2.36
CA ALA A 153 -8.42 18.00 -2.23
C ALA A 153 -8.72 19.18 -3.17
N GLN A 154 -9.40 18.90 -4.29
CA GLN A 154 -9.82 19.90 -5.25
C GLN A 154 -11.35 19.92 -5.35
N ALA A 155 -11.97 21.06 -5.04
CA ALA A 155 -13.43 21.21 -5.00
C ALA A 155 -14.13 20.12 -4.16
N GLY A 156 -13.51 19.71 -3.06
CA GLY A 156 -14.03 18.67 -2.16
C GLY A 156 -13.91 17.23 -2.67
N ARG A 157 -13.11 16.99 -3.72
CA ARG A 157 -12.87 15.65 -4.28
C ARG A 157 -11.38 15.35 -4.41
N PRO A 158 -10.97 14.07 -4.34
CA PRO A 158 -9.60 13.68 -4.65
C PRO A 158 -9.26 13.94 -6.11
N ALA A 159 -8.13 14.60 -6.35
CA ALA A 159 -7.51 14.76 -7.65
C ALA A 159 -6.03 14.35 -7.58
N ALA A 160 -5.52 13.75 -8.66
CA ALA A 160 -4.12 13.38 -8.77
C ALA A 160 -3.32 14.52 -9.42
N LEU A 161 -2.39 15.11 -8.66
CA LEU A 161 -1.47 16.12 -9.14
C LEU A 161 -0.10 15.48 -9.39
N ALA A 162 0.39 15.53 -10.63
CA ALA A 162 1.68 14.96 -10.99
C ALA A 162 2.82 15.56 -10.15
N ASN A 163 3.73 14.70 -9.69
CA ASN A 163 4.90 15.14 -8.93
C ASN A 163 6.05 15.52 -9.89
N SER A 164 6.36 16.82 -9.96
CA SER A 164 7.40 17.37 -10.84
C SER A 164 8.82 16.89 -10.52
N HIS A 165 9.03 16.20 -9.39
CA HIS A 165 10.30 15.55 -9.08
C HIS A 165 10.52 14.27 -9.88
N TYR A 166 9.51 13.77 -10.60
CA TYR A 166 9.63 12.67 -11.55
C TYR A 166 9.56 13.21 -12.99
N ALA A 167 10.41 12.68 -13.88
CA ALA A 167 10.42 13.04 -15.29
C ALA A 167 9.58 12.03 -16.09
N GLY A 168 8.83 12.53 -17.09
CA GLY A 168 8.12 11.66 -18.04
C GLY A 168 7.07 10.75 -17.39
N LEU A 169 6.38 11.24 -16.36
CA LEU A 169 5.35 10.46 -15.67
C LEU A 169 4.25 9.99 -16.62
N PRO A 170 3.82 8.72 -16.53
CA PRO A 170 2.63 8.26 -17.22
C PRO A 170 1.38 8.88 -16.58
N GLU A 171 0.27 8.86 -17.32
CA GLU A 171 -1.03 9.24 -16.76
C GLU A 171 -1.44 8.25 -15.66
N ALA A 172 -1.95 8.79 -14.55
CA ALA A 172 -2.42 7.98 -13.43
C ALA A 172 -3.77 7.32 -13.75
N GLN A 173 -3.87 6.02 -13.51
CA GLN A 173 -5.05 5.24 -13.87
C GLN A 173 -5.87 4.90 -12.64
N TRP A 174 -7.14 5.27 -12.66
CA TRP A 174 -8.08 5.01 -11.58
C TRP A 174 -8.70 3.63 -11.76
N LEU A 175 -8.55 2.78 -10.74
CA LEU A 175 -9.03 1.40 -10.75
C LEU A 175 -9.92 1.14 -9.53
N ALA A 176 -10.88 0.23 -9.73
CA ALA A 176 -11.60 -0.41 -8.64
C ALA A 176 -10.78 -1.59 -8.10
N PRO A 177 -10.92 -1.95 -6.82
CA PRO A 177 -10.26 -3.11 -6.25
C PRO A 177 -10.76 -4.37 -6.94
N THR A 178 -9.84 -5.28 -7.26
CA THR A 178 -10.18 -6.57 -7.83
C THR A 178 -10.77 -7.47 -6.76
N SER A 179 -11.87 -8.14 -7.05
CA SER A 179 -12.45 -9.15 -6.16
C SER A 179 -11.49 -10.33 -5.96
N LEU A 180 -10.95 -10.48 -4.75
CA LEU A 180 -10.11 -11.61 -4.37
C LEU A 180 -10.93 -12.67 -3.64
N GLN A 181 -11.63 -13.53 -4.38
CA GLN A 181 -12.54 -14.54 -3.82
C GLN A 181 -11.88 -15.47 -2.79
N GLN A 182 -10.59 -15.76 -2.97
CA GLN A 182 -9.78 -16.55 -2.03
C GLN A 182 -9.61 -15.90 -0.64
N PHE A 183 -9.89 -14.59 -0.53
CA PHE A 183 -9.84 -13.78 0.69
C PHE A 183 -11.20 -13.14 0.99
N ALA A 184 -12.28 -13.91 0.85
CA ALA A 184 -13.66 -13.44 1.11
C ALA A 184 -13.94 -13.14 2.60
N GLN A 185 -13.10 -13.60 3.51
CA GLN A 185 -13.17 -13.28 4.95
C GLN A 185 -12.16 -12.18 5.32
N PRO A 186 -12.21 -11.62 6.54
CA PRO A 186 -11.15 -10.74 7.02
C PRO A 186 -9.78 -11.42 6.92
N LEU A 187 -8.74 -10.69 6.48
CA LEU A 187 -7.40 -11.24 6.24
C LEU A 187 -6.87 -11.98 7.45
N TYR A 188 -7.11 -11.42 8.64
CA TYR A 188 -6.70 -12.06 9.89
C TYR A 188 -7.28 -13.46 10.03
N ARG A 189 -8.57 -13.66 9.69
CA ARG A 189 -9.21 -14.98 9.78
C ARG A 189 -8.63 -15.92 8.73
N CYS A 190 -8.47 -15.46 7.48
CA CYS A 190 -7.85 -16.26 6.43
C CYS A 190 -6.45 -16.75 6.85
N ALA A 191 -5.64 -15.84 7.40
CA ALA A 191 -4.28 -16.15 7.85
C ALA A 191 -4.27 -17.03 9.10
N ALA A 192 -5.16 -16.78 10.07
CA ALA A 192 -5.23 -17.57 11.28
C ALA A 192 -5.67 -19.03 11.00
N GLU A 193 -6.51 -19.25 10.00
CA GLU A 193 -6.95 -20.58 9.54
C GLU A 193 -5.87 -21.29 8.71
N ASP A 194 -5.27 -20.59 7.74
CA ASP A 194 -4.31 -21.18 6.81
C ASP A 194 -3.30 -20.15 6.27
N LEU A 195 -2.13 -20.09 6.91
CA LEU A 195 -1.02 -19.22 6.49
C LEU A 195 -0.41 -19.63 5.14
N ALA A 196 -0.58 -20.87 4.68
CA ALA A 196 -0.01 -21.31 3.41
C ALA A 196 -0.60 -20.53 2.21
N LYS A 197 -1.83 -20.01 2.35
CA LYS A 197 -2.47 -19.10 1.37
C LYS A 197 -1.69 -17.80 1.15
N PHE A 198 -0.76 -17.46 2.04
CA PHE A 198 0.04 -16.25 2.03
C PHE A 198 1.52 -16.51 1.75
N GLU A 199 1.92 -17.76 1.45
CA GLU A 199 3.32 -18.13 1.21
C GLU A 199 3.96 -17.32 0.06
N TRP A 200 3.15 -16.89 -0.91
CA TRP A 200 3.59 -16.03 -2.02
C TRP A 200 4.11 -14.65 -1.57
N LEU A 201 3.81 -14.20 -0.35
CA LEU A 201 4.40 -12.99 0.22
C LEU A 201 5.90 -13.18 0.50
N ASN A 202 6.34 -14.40 0.82
CA ASN A 202 7.76 -14.75 0.98
C ASN A 202 8.35 -15.34 -0.31
N LYS A 203 7.52 -15.97 -1.14
CA LYS A 203 7.91 -16.61 -2.41
C LYS A 203 7.14 -16.00 -3.59
N PRO A 204 7.45 -14.76 -4.00
CA PRO A 204 6.70 -14.06 -5.05
C PRO A 204 6.68 -14.75 -6.42
N ALA A 205 7.57 -15.72 -6.68
CA ALA A 205 7.48 -16.55 -7.89
C ALA A 205 6.19 -17.39 -7.94
N THR A 206 5.57 -17.66 -6.78
CA THR A 206 4.31 -18.41 -6.65
C THR A 206 3.06 -17.50 -6.64
N TRP A 207 3.25 -16.22 -6.98
CA TRP A 207 2.20 -15.21 -7.00
C TRP A 207 0.96 -15.63 -7.80
N PRO A 208 -0.25 -15.56 -7.21
CA PRO A 208 -1.46 -16.07 -7.84
C PRO A 208 -1.84 -15.26 -9.10
N ALA A 209 -2.28 -15.95 -10.15
CA ALA A 209 -2.68 -15.32 -11.43
C ALA A 209 -3.76 -14.24 -11.25
N THR A 210 -4.72 -14.46 -10.34
CA THR A 210 -5.79 -13.50 -9.98
C THR A 210 -5.25 -12.16 -9.47
N ALA A 211 -4.05 -12.15 -8.87
CA ALA A 211 -3.38 -10.95 -8.41
C ALA A 211 -2.51 -10.29 -9.50
N GLN A 212 -2.13 -11.02 -10.55
CA GLN A 212 -1.42 -10.46 -11.73
C GLN A 212 -2.34 -9.59 -12.58
N ASP A 213 -3.62 -9.96 -12.66
CA ASP A 213 -4.62 -9.23 -13.44
C ASP A 213 -4.96 -7.85 -12.88
N CYS A 214 -4.63 -7.57 -11.61
CA CYS A 214 -4.85 -6.27 -10.97
C CYS A 214 -3.99 -5.15 -11.59
N PHE A 215 -2.82 -5.50 -12.13
CA PHE A 215 -1.87 -4.55 -12.73
C PHE A 215 -1.84 -4.65 -14.27
N ARG A 216 -2.24 -5.80 -14.84
CA ARG A 216 -2.27 -6.06 -16.29
C ARG A 216 -3.52 -5.55 -17.02
N ARG A 217 -4.40 -4.77 -16.39
CA ARG A 217 -5.54 -4.12 -17.09
C ARG A 217 -5.06 -2.91 -17.92
N LEU A 218 -4.20 -3.18 -18.89
CA LEU A 218 -3.91 -2.38 -20.10
C LEU A 218 -3.53 -3.33 -21.23
#